data_AF-A0A6P6F8N3-F1
#
_entry.id   AF-A0A6P6F8N3-F1
#
_cell.length_a   1.000
_cell.length_b   1.000
_cell.length_c   1.000
_cell.angle_alpha   90.00
_cell.angle_beta   90.00
_cell.angle_gamma   90.00
#
_symmetry.space_group_name_H-M   'P 1'
#
loop_
_entity.id
_entity.type
_entity.pdbx_description
1 polymer ?
#
loop_
_entity_poly.entity_id
_entity_poly.type
_entity_poly.pdbx_seq_one_letter_code
_entity_poly.pdbx_strand_id
1 'polypeptide(L)'
;MTMWERLRNPCGWRAGAKQISVDAMIPIFAVPTLAVIAAQTVLCTIIIFVATPILVYYLHHNFLRFLLRTKFFLMWTITSVVMLMLIFEISVVPLLEILLEENLVFIMCVVGGIWCGYMTRLNADSATHEGSLTQGLELGEGSGDLCITCRRRAPPKAHHCRMCQTCILNREYHCKWLDCCIGSSNLRWYLGCLFFSAIAFIYGSNLTMTSVCHPFILIGTVLLPDDCSDVYHQLENTTLSITQSES
;
A
#
# COMPACT_ATOMS: atom_id res chain seq x y z
N MET A 1 32.29 1.11 -1.41
CA MET A 1 31.84 -0.18 -0.85
C MET A 1 31.80 -0.01 0.67
N THR A 2 30.70 0.54 1.20
CA THR A 2 30.60 0.93 2.62
C THR A 2 30.00 -0.20 3.44
N MET A 3 30.51 -0.35 4.65
CA MET A 3 30.51 -1.55 5.51
C MET A 3 29.16 -1.87 6.19
N TRP A 4 28.05 -1.23 5.78
CA TRP A 4 26.78 -1.21 6.53
C TRP A 4 25.66 -2.11 5.96
N GLU A 5 25.95 -3.04 5.05
CA GLU A 5 24.92 -3.87 4.38
C GLU A 5 24.93 -5.36 4.79
N ARG A 6 25.10 -5.71 6.07
CA ARG A 6 25.04 -7.12 6.51
C ARG A 6 24.33 -7.31 7.84
N LEU A 7 23.01 -7.09 7.88
CA LEU A 7 22.20 -7.63 8.96
C LEU A 7 21.94 -9.13 8.69
N ARG A 8 22.65 -10.00 9.42
CA ARG A 8 22.38 -11.44 9.49
C ARG A 8 21.16 -11.67 10.38
N ASN A 9 20.11 -12.28 9.83
CA ASN A 9 19.00 -12.81 10.62
C ASN A 9 19.51 -13.99 11.48
N PRO A 10 19.42 -13.96 12.83
CA PRO A 10 20.00 -15.02 13.68
C PRO A 10 19.19 -16.32 13.71
N CYS A 11 17.95 -16.34 13.19
CA CYS A 11 17.03 -17.45 13.41
C CYS A 11 16.53 -18.09 12.10
N GLY A 12 16.89 -19.37 11.89
CA GLY A 12 16.10 -20.31 11.08
C GLY A 12 16.69 -20.70 9.72
N TRP A 13 17.27 -21.90 9.67
CA TRP A 13 17.85 -22.60 8.51
C TRP A 13 17.01 -22.57 7.21
N ARG A 14 17.71 -22.40 6.08
CA ARG A 14 17.32 -22.60 4.66
C ARG A 14 16.84 -21.40 3.80
N ALA A 15 17.06 -20.16 4.21
CA ALA A 15 17.00 -19.03 3.29
C ALA A 15 18.36 -18.31 3.24
N GLY A 16 19.02 -18.30 2.09
CA GLY A 16 20.21 -17.47 1.86
C GLY A 16 19.92 -15.99 2.15
N ALA A 17 20.95 -15.22 2.49
CA ALA A 17 20.83 -13.80 2.84
C ALA A 17 20.13 -13.01 1.72
N LYS A 18 18.86 -12.64 1.93
CA LYS A 18 18.09 -11.81 0.99
C LYS A 18 18.39 -10.34 1.30
N GLN A 19 19.18 -9.70 0.46
CA GLN A 19 19.51 -8.27 0.60
C GLN A 19 18.21 -7.45 0.51
N ILE A 20 17.85 -6.78 1.62
CA ILE A 20 16.74 -5.83 1.64
C ILE A 20 17.29 -4.54 1.01
N SER A 21 16.60 -4.04 -0.01
CA SER A 21 17.02 -2.83 -0.70
C SER A 21 16.73 -1.59 0.16
N VAL A 22 17.62 -0.61 0.16
CA VAL A 22 17.50 0.58 1.04
C VAL A 22 16.19 1.33 0.81
N ASP A 23 15.71 1.39 -0.44
CA ASP A 23 14.42 2.00 -0.80
C ASP A 23 13.21 1.30 -0.19
N ALA A 24 13.34 0.01 0.15
CA ALA A 24 12.32 -0.75 0.85
C ALA A 24 12.30 -0.47 2.37
N MET A 25 13.44 -0.06 2.94
CA MET A 25 13.55 0.28 4.38
C MET A 25 12.98 1.66 4.70
N ILE A 26 13.08 2.62 3.76
CA ILE A 26 12.66 4.01 4.00
C ILE A 26 11.20 4.11 4.48
N PRO A 27 10.20 3.51 3.80
CA PRO A 27 8.80 3.63 4.24
C PRO A 27 8.53 2.99 5.60
N ILE A 28 9.25 1.92 5.96
CA ILE A 28 9.08 1.20 7.22
C ILE A 28 9.32 2.13 8.42
N PHE A 29 10.26 3.06 8.32
CA PHE A 29 10.54 4.04 9.36
C PHE A 29 9.85 5.38 9.13
N ALA A 30 9.77 5.83 7.87
CA ALA A 30 9.19 7.12 7.54
C ALA A 30 7.69 7.18 7.84
N VAL A 31 6.91 6.14 7.47
CA VAL A 31 5.46 6.15 7.65
C VAL A 31 5.07 6.23 9.13
N PRO A 32 5.59 5.39 10.05
CA PRO A 32 5.27 5.52 11.48
C PRO A 32 5.73 6.84 12.07
N THR A 33 6.92 7.33 11.71
CA THR A 33 7.46 8.59 12.25
C THR A 33 6.58 9.77 11.82
N LEU A 34 6.20 9.83 10.55
CA LEU A 34 5.30 10.88 10.04
C LEU A 34 3.93 10.80 10.71
N ALA A 35 3.40 9.60 10.94
CA ALA A 35 2.12 9.42 11.62
C ALA A 35 2.17 9.93 13.08
N VAL A 36 3.24 9.61 13.82
CA VAL A 36 3.42 10.08 15.21
C VAL A 36 3.55 11.60 15.28
N ILE A 37 4.31 12.21 14.36
CA ILE A 37 4.43 13.67 14.30
C ILE A 37 3.08 14.30 13.93
N ALA A 38 2.36 13.74 12.96
CA ALA A 38 1.06 14.25 12.55
C ALA A 38 0.07 14.25 13.73
N ALA A 39 0.09 13.20 14.55
CA ALA A 39 -0.80 13.04 15.69
C ALA A 39 -0.56 14.04 16.85
N GLN A 40 0.54 14.80 16.85
CA GLN A 40 0.83 15.72 17.97
C GLN A 40 -0.10 16.93 18.00
N THR A 41 -0.39 17.54 16.84
CA THR A 41 -1.24 18.73 16.74
C THR A 41 -1.95 18.77 15.39
N VAL A 42 -3.06 19.50 15.31
CA VAL A 42 -3.78 19.74 14.04
C VAL A 42 -2.86 20.42 13.01
N LEU A 43 -2.00 21.35 13.45
CA LEU A 43 -1.03 22.00 12.58
C LEU A 43 -0.02 21.00 12.00
N CYS A 44 0.53 20.10 12.83
CA CYS A 44 1.43 19.04 12.37
C CYS A 44 0.74 18.12 11.36
N THR A 45 -0.52 17.77 11.58
CA THR A 45 -1.33 17.00 10.62
C THR A 45 -1.44 17.72 9.28
N ILE A 46 -1.84 19.00 9.26
CA ILE A 46 -1.97 19.80 8.03
C ILE A 46 -0.62 19.88 7.31
N ILE A 47 0.47 20.19 8.02
CA ILE A 47 1.81 20.30 7.45
C ILE A 47 2.22 18.97 6.82
N ILE A 48 2.08 17.85 7.52
CA ILE A 48 2.50 16.54 7.00
C ILE A 48 1.64 16.12 5.81
N PHE A 49 0.32 16.32 5.87
CA PHE A 49 -0.59 15.97 4.79
C PHE A 49 -0.30 16.75 3.49
N VAL A 50 0.09 18.02 3.60
CA VAL A 50 0.47 18.86 2.45
C VAL A 50 1.90 18.57 1.99
N ALA A 51 2.86 18.45 2.90
CA ALA A 51 4.28 18.30 2.57
C ALA A 51 4.62 16.92 1.99
N THR A 52 3.97 15.85 2.48
CA THR A 52 4.26 14.47 2.04
C THR A 52 4.07 14.26 0.53
N PRO A 53 2.92 14.60 -0.10
CA PRO A 53 2.75 14.42 -1.54
C PRO A 53 3.72 15.30 -2.36
N ILE A 54 4.02 16.52 -1.90
CA ILE A 54 5.00 17.41 -2.55
C ILE A 54 6.39 16.77 -2.52
N LEU A 55 6.81 16.25 -1.36
CA LEU A 55 8.09 15.57 -1.20
C LEU A 55 8.16 14.30 -2.05
N VAL A 56 7.13 13.46 -2.04
CA VAL A 56 7.08 12.24 -2.87
C VAL A 56 7.13 12.58 -4.35
N TYR A 57 6.42 13.62 -4.79
CA TYR A 57 6.48 14.11 -6.17
C TYR A 57 7.88 14.61 -6.54
N TYR A 58 8.49 15.43 -5.68
CA TYR A 58 9.85 15.93 -5.87
C TYR A 58 10.88 14.80 -5.94
N LEU A 59 10.85 13.87 -4.98
CA LEU A 59 11.71 12.70 -4.95
C LEU A 59 11.48 11.80 -6.17
N HIS A 60 10.23 11.64 -6.60
CA HIS A 60 9.89 10.85 -7.79
C HIS A 60 10.48 11.49 -9.05
N HIS A 61 10.25 12.78 -9.25
CA HIS A 61 10.72 13.51 -10.41
C HIS A 61 12.26 13.62 -10.45
N ASN A 62 12.91 13.90 -9.32
CA ASN A 62 14.35 14.18 -9.31
C ASN A 62 15.22 12.92 -9.14
N PHE A 63 14.71 11.87 -8.49
CA PHE A 63 15.51 10.70 -8.12
C PHE A 63 14.86 9.37 -8.52
N LEU A 64 13.66 9.05 -8.03
CA LEU A 64 13.08 7.71 -8.20
C LEU A 64 12.76 7.38 -9.67
N ARG A 65 12.57 8.39 -10.54
CA ARG A 65 12.39 8.14 -11.99
C ARG A 65 13.63 7.54 -12.67
N PHE A 66 14.81 7.70 -12.08
CA PHE A 66 16.07 7.15 -12.59
C PHE A 66 16.33 5.74 -12.07
N LEU A 67 15.71 5.35 -10.94
CA LEU A 67 15.75 3.99 -10.44
C LEU A 67 14.75 3.13 -11.25
N LEU A 68 15.29 2.22 -12.06
CA LEU A 68 14.51 1.38 -12.98
C LEU A 68 13.46 0.50 -12.28
N ARG A 69 13.66 0.16 -11.01
CA ARG A 69 12.70 -0.59 -10.21
C ARG A 69 12.88 -0.24 -8.73
N THR A 70 11.82 0.28 -8.11
CA THR A 70 11.80 0.61 -6.67
C THR A 70 10.67 -0.13 -6.00
N LYS A 71 10.94 -0.66 -4.79
CA LYS A 71 9.96 -1.28 -3.91
C LYS A 71 9.33 -0.29 -2.93
N PHE A 72 9.78 0.96 -2.98
CA PHE A 72 9.32 2.05 -2.13
C PHE A 72 7.79 2.11 -2.01
N PHE A 73 7.07 2.15 -3.14
CA PHE A 73 5.61 2.28 -3.13
C PHE A 73 4.91 1.04 -2.55
N LEU A 74 5.38 -0.16 -2.88
CA LEU A 74 4.83 -1.40 -2.29
C LEU A 74 5.05 -1.44 -0.77
N MET A 75 6.27 -1.11 -0.31
CA MET A 75 6.58 -1.09 1.13
C MET A 75 5.83 0.01 1.86
N TRP A 76 5.61 1.16 1.22
CA TRP A 76 4.76 2.22 1.74
C TRP A 76 3.34 1.70 1.97
N THR A 77 2.72 1.09 0.96
CA THR A 77 1.38 0.51 1.09
C THR A 77 1.30 -0.54 2.20
N ILE A 78 2.24 -1.49 2.24
CA ILE A 78 2.24 -2.55 3.27
C ILE A 78 2.39 -1.94 4.67
N THR A 79 3.34 -1.02 4.86
CA THR A 79 3.57 -0.37 6.16
C THR A 79 2.35 0.43 6.58
N SER A 80 1.73 1.20 5.68
CA SER A 80 0.51 1.96 5.98
C SER A 80 -0.65 1.06 6.36
N VAL A 81 -0.91 -0.03 5.62
CA VAL A 81 -2.01 -0.96 5.95
C VAL A 81 -1.79 -1.62 7.31
N VAL A 82 -0.58 -2.12 7.58
CA VAL A 82 -0.25 -2.74 8.87
C VAL A 82 -0.40 -1.74 10.01
N MET A 83 0.15 -0.52 9.86
CA MET A 83 0.03 0.52 10.87
C MET A 83 -1.42 0.91 11.14
N LEU A 84 -2.24 1.11 10.09
CA LEU A 84 -3.64 1.46 10.23
C LEU A 84 -4.43 0.33 10.93
N MET A 85 -4.18 -0.93 10.59
CA MET A 85 -4.78 -2.07 11.28
C MET A 85 -4.40 -2.13 12.75
N LEU A 86 -3.11 -1.93 13.08
CA LEU A 86 -2.66 -1.91 14.48
C LEU A 86 -3.29 -0.77 15.27
N ILE A 87 -3.36 0.43 14.70
CA ILE A 87 -4.02 1.58 15.33
C ILE A 87 -5.51 1.28 15.54
N PHE A 88 -6.17 0.70 14.55
CA PHE A 88 -7.57 0.33 14.67
C PHE A 88 -7.81 -0.66 15.82
N GLU A 89 -7.06 -1.76 15.86
CA GLU A 89 -7.22 -2.79 16.90
C GLU A 89 -6.82 -2.32 18.30
N ILE A 90 -5.78 -1.48 18.42
CA ILE A 90 -5.25 -1.05 19.73
C ILE A 90 -5.99 0.17 20.27
N SER A 91 -6.42 1.09 19.41
CA SER A 91 -7.01 2.35 19.83
C SER A 91 -8.51 2.40 19.63
N VAL A 92 -9.03 1.86 18.52
CA VAL A 92 -10.44 2.01 18.13
C VAL A 92 -11.32 0.92 18.73
N VAL A 93 -10.92 -0.36 18.57
CA VAL A 93 -11.69 -1.51 19.06
C VAL A 93 -11.92 -1.49 20.59
N PRO A 94 -10.97 -1.06 21.45
CA PRO A 94 -11.18 -1.05 22.90
C PRO A 94 -12.13 0.04 23.42
N LEU A 95 -12.56 1.00 22.60
CA LEU A 95 -13.51 2.05 22.99
C LEU A 95 -14.93 1.53 23.28
N LEU A 96 -15.14 0.19 23.29
CA LEU A 96 -16.37 -0.52 23.67
C LEU A 96 -17.62 -0.24 22.80
N GLU A 97 -17.46 0.44 21.67
CA GLU A 97 -18.56 0.81 20.77
C GLU A 97 -18.68 -0.07 19.51
N ILE A 98 -17.63 -0.85 19.18
CA ILE A 98 -17.60 -1.68 17.96
C ILE A 98 -18.01 -3.12 18.29
N LEU A 99 -19.02 -3.65 17.58
CA LEU A 99 -19.40 -5.05 17.72
C LEU A 99 -18.33 -5.99 17.15
N LEU A 100 -18.16 -7.16 17.77
CA LEU A 100 -17.24 -8.20 17.28
C LEU A 100 -17.49 -8.55 15.81
N GLU A 101 -18.76 -8.64 15.42
CA GLU A 101 -19.15 -8.96 14.04
C GLU A 101 -18.69 -7.89 13.05
N GLU A 102 -18.78 -6.61 13.41
CA GLU A 102 -18.34 -5.48 12.59
C GLU A 102 -16.82 -5.47 12.43
N ASN A 103 -16.08 -5.69 13.52
CA ASN A 103 -14.63 -5.82 13.45
C ASN A 103 -14.22 -7.01 12.56
N LEU A 104 -14.88 -8.16 12.72
CA LEU A 104 -14.60 -9.34 11.88
C LEU A 104 -14.86 -9.05 10.39
N VAL A 105 -15.96 -8.37 10.05
CA VAL A 105 -16.25 -7.97 8.67
C VAL A 105 -15.16 -7.06 8.13
N PHE A 106 -14.73 -6.06 8.90
CA PHE A 106 -13.65 -5.16 8.51
C PHE A 106 -12.32 -5.89 8.26
N ILE A 107 -11.89 -6.75 9.20
CA ILE A 107 -10.68 -7.58 9.05
C ILE A 107 -10.78 -8.46 7.81
N MET A 108 -11.93 -9.09 7.57
CA MET A 108 -12.14 -9.95 6.40
C MET A 108 -12.03 -9.16 5.09
N CYS A 109 -12.51 -7.92 5.03
CA CYS A 109 -12.32 -7.05 3.86
C CYS A 109 -10.84 -6.72 3.63
N VAL A 110 -10.08 -6.39 4.69
CA VAL A 110 -8.65 -6.09 4.58
C VAL A 110 -7.86 -7.32 4.13
N VAL A 111 -8.12 -8.48 4.74
CA VAL A 111 -7.51 -9.76 4.35
C VAL A 111 -7.86 -10.13 2.91
N GLY A 112 -9.11 -9.93 2.49
CA GLY A 112 -9.55 -10.12 1.11
C GLY A 112 -8.79 -9.23 0.12
N GLY A 113 -8.59 -7.96 0.46
CA GLY A 113 -7.78 -7.03 -0.33
C GLY A 113 -6.33 -7.47 -0.47
N ILE A 114 -5.69 -7.85 0.64
CA ILE A 114 -4.31 -8.37 0.66
C ILE A 114 -4.20 -9.65 -0.16
N TRP A 115 -5.13 -10.58 0.00
CA TRP A 115 -5.18 -11.84 -0.74
C TRP A 115 -5.29 -11.60 -2.26
N CYS A 116 -6.23 -10.75 -2.68
CA CYS A 116 -6.37 -10.38 -4.09
C CYS A 116 -5.10 -9.68 -4.63
N GLY A 117 -4.47 -8.79 -3.85
CA GLY A 117 -3.20 -8.16 -4.23
C GLY A 117 -2.06 -9.17 -4.39
N TYR A 118 -1.98 -10.14 -3.48
CA TYR A 118 -1.01 -11.25 -3.56
C TYR A 118 -1.26 -12.12 -4.81
N MET A 119 -2.51 -12.50 -5.06
CA MET A 119 -2.89 -13.27 -6.25
C MET A 119 -2.60 -12.51 -7.55
N THR A 120 -2.81 -11.19 -7.57
CA THR A 120 -2.43 -10.32 -8.69
C THR A 120 -0.94 -10.47 -9.03
N ARG A 121 -0.09 -10.41 -8.00
CA ARG A 121 1.37 -10.48 -8.13
C ARG A 121 1.84 -11.87 -8.54
N LEU A 122 1.30 -12.92 -7.92
CA LEU A 122 1.60 -14.30 -8.30
C LEU A 122 1.30 -14.56 -9.77
N ASN A 123 0.12 -14.17 -10.25
CA ASN A 123 -0.27 -14.37 -11.65
C ASN A 123 0.58 -13.52 -12.61
N ALA A 124 1.07 -12.35 -12.16
CA ALA A 124 2.01 -11.54 -12.94
C ALA A 124 3.37 -12.22 -13.09
N ASP A 125 3.90 -12.77 -11.99
CA ASP A 125 5.19 -13.45 -11.96
C ASP A 125 5.12 -14.74 -12.80
N SER A 126 4.04 -15.52 -12.69
CA SER A 126 3.81 -16.71 -13.52
C SER A 126 3.75 -16.36 -15.01
N ALA A 127 2.97 -15.33 -15.39
CA ALA A 127 2.87 -14.90 -16.79
C ALA A 127 4.22 -14.42 -17.36
N THR A 128 5.07 -13.82 -16.52
CA THR A 128 6.42 -13.40 -16.89
C THR A 128 7.34 -14.59 -17.14
N HIS A 129 7.27 -15.61 -16.27
CA HIS A 129 8.04 -16.84 -16.41
C HIS A 129 7.62 -17.66 -17.64
N GLU A 130 6.32 -17.84 -17.85
CA GLU A 130 5.78 -18.55 -19.02
C GLU A 130 6.17 -17.84 -20.33
N GLY A 131 6.08 -16.51 -20.37
CA GLY A 131 6.50 -15.71 -21.51
C GLY A 131 8.00 -15.85 -21.82
N SER A 132 8.84 -15.94 -20.80
CA SER A 132 10.28 -16.17 -20.99
C SER A 132 10.61 -17.58 -21.47
N LEU A 133 9.88 -18.60 -21.01
CA LEU A 133 10.12 -20.00 -21.38
C LEU A 133 9.71 -20.27 -22.83
N THR A 134 8.49 -19.84 -23.19
CA THR A 134 7.96 -19.94 -24.57
C THR A 134 8.87 -19.23 -25.57
N GLN A 135 9.39 -18.05 -25.21
CA GLN A 135 10.35 -17.32 -26.04
C GLN A 135 11.71 -18.01 -26.19
N GLY A 136 12.11 -18.85 -25.22
CA GLY A 136 13.34 -19.66 -25.31
C GLY A 136 13.20 -20.88 -26.21
N LEU A 137 11.98 -21.42 -26.36
CA LEU A 137 11.68 -22.58 -27.19
C LEU A 137 11.40 -22.20 -28.65
N GLU A 138 10.79 -21.03 -28.90
CA GLU A 138 10.45 -20.56 -30.26
C GLU A 138 11.58 -19.77 -30.96
N LEU A 139 12.84 -20.10 -30.70
CA LEU A 139 14.02 -19.48 -31.34
C LEU A 139 14.08 -19.67 -32.88
N GLY A 140 13.09 -20.35 -33.49
CA GLY A 140 13.07 -20.71 -34.91
C GLY A 140 12.06 -19.98 -35.81
N GLU A 141 10.77 -19.89 -35.46
CA GLU A 141 9.72 -19.59 -36.47
C GLU A 141 8.50 -18.80 -35.95
N GLY A 142 8.67 -17.91 -34.97
CA GLY A 142 7.55 -17.11 -34.44
C GLY A 142 7.24 -15.82 -35.24
N SER A 143 5.97 -15.60 -35.60
CA SER A 143 5.42 -14.41 -36.29
C SER A 143 5.28 -13.16 -35.41
N GLY A 144 6.26 -12.90 -34.54
CA GLY A 144 6.24 -11.79 -33.57
C GLY A 144 7.17 -10.63 -33.92
N ASP A 145 6.81 -9.42 -33.50
CA ASP A 145 7.63 -8.21 -33.67
C ASP A 145 8.93 -8.28 -32.84
N LEU A 146 10.02 -7.74 -33.38
CA LEU A 146 11.31 -7.68 -32.68
C LEU A 146 11.29 -6.59 -31.60
N CYS A 147 11.48 -6.96 -30.33
CA CYS A 147 11.69 -5.99 -29.27
C CYS A 147 13.13 -5.45 -29.31
N ILE A 148 13.29 -4.14 -29.52
CA ILE A 148 14.61 -3.46 -29.57
C ILE A 148 15.39 -3.57 -28.25
N THR A 149 14.71 -3.53 -27.11
CA THR A 149 15.34 -3.55 -25.78
C THR A 149 15.77 -4.96 -25.38
N CYS A 150 14.89 -5.94 -25.59
CA CYS A 150 15.18 -7.34 -25.27
C CYS A 150 16.03 -8.04 -26.34
N ARG A 151 16.10 -7.47 -27.56
CA ARG A 151 16.72 -8.05 -28.76
C ARG A 151 16.21 -9.46 -29.08
N ARG A 152 14.91 -9.70 -28.89
CA ARG A 152 14.23 -10.98 -29.13
C ARG A 152 12.84 -10.74 -29.71
N ARG A 153 12.32 -11.69 -30.51
CA ARG A 153 10.95 -11.63 -31.03
C ARG A 153 9.96 -11.74 -29.88
N ALA A 154 9.13 -10.74 -29.70
CA ALA A 154 8.10 -10.72 -28.69
C ALA A 154 6.86 -11.46 -29.22
N PRO A 155 6.14 -12.24 -28.39
CA PRO A 155 4.87 -12.83 -28.78
C PRO A 155 3.89 -11.74 -29.29
N PRO A 156 2.95 -12.07 -30.20
CA PRO A 156 1.94 -11.11 -30.63
C PRO A 156 1.19 -10.54 -29.41
N LYS A 157 0.96 -9.22 -29.39
CA LYS A 157 0.36 -8.46 -28.26
C LYS A 157 1.21 -8.33 -26.99
N ALA A 158 2.49 -8.72 -27.01
CA ALA A 158 3.39 -8.48 -25.89
C ALA A 158 4.05 -7.09 -25.98
N HIS A 159 4.16 -6.41 -24.83
CA HIS A 159 4.77 -5.08 -24.74
C HIS A 159 5.93 -5.09 -23.74
N HIS A 160 7.04 -4.45 -24.11
CA HIS A 160 8.19 -4.32 -23.22
C HIS A 160 7.86 -3.42 -22.02
N CYS A 161 8.05 -3.94 -20.82
CA CYS A 161 7.98 -3.15 -19.60
C CYS A 161 9.39 -2.76 -19.14
N ARG A 162 9.70 -1.46 -19.15
CA ARG A 162 10.98 -0.93 -18.65
C ARG A 162 11.20 -1.20 -17.15
N MET A 163 10.15 -1.32 -16.35
CA MET A 163 10.28 -1.58 -14.91
C MET A 163 10.61 -3.06 -14.64
N CYS A 164 9.95 -3.98 -15.35
CA CYS A 164 10.20 -5.41 -15.24
C CYS A 164 11.36 -5.91 -16.12
N GLN A 165 11.86 -5.08 -17.05
CA GLN A 165 12.94 -5.39 -18.00
C GLN A 165 12.65 -6.63 -18.87
N THR A 166 11.38 -6.82 -19.25
CA THR A 166 10.94 -7.97 -20.05
C THR A 166 9.66 -7.64 -20.82
N CYS A 167 9.37 -8.42 -21.87
CA CYS A 167 8.12 -8.31 -22.62
C CYS A 167 7.02 -9.09 -21.90
N ILE A 168 5.90 -8.42 -21.65
CA ILE A 168 4.75 -9.01 -20.95
C ILE A 168 3.58 -9.10 -21.95
N LEU A 169 3.00 -10.30 -22.08
CA LEU A 169 1.85 -10.57 -22.93
C LEU A 169 0.59 -9.85 -22.43
N ASN A 170 -0.16 -9.21 -23.33
CA ASN A 170 -1.40 -8.48 -23.01
C ASN A 170 -1.23 -7.51 -21.84
N ARG A 171 -0.07 -6.86 -21.77
CA ARG A 171 0.23 -5.85 -20.76
C ARG A 171 -0.53 -4.56 -21.06
N GLU A 172 -1.21 -4.06 -20.04
CA GLU A 172 -1.82 -2.74 -20.03
C GLU A 172 -0.82 -1.72 -19.45
N TYR A 173 -0.39 -1.91 -18.21
CA TYR A 173 0.55 -1.00 -17.53
C TYR A 173 1.34 -1.71 -16.42
N HIS A 174 2.21 -0.96 -15.75
CA HIS A 174 2.96 -1.45 -14.59
C HIS A 174 2.49 -0.73 -13.33
N CYS A 175 2.01 -1.49 -12.34
CA CYS A 175 1.56 -0.96 -11.07
C CYS A 175 2.73 -0.88 -10.09
N LYS A 176 3.16 0.34 -9.75
CA LYS A 176 4.24 0.57 -8.77
C LYS A 176 3.86 0.13 -7.36
N TRP A 177 2.58 0.25 -7.00
CA TRP A 177 2.05 -0.08 -5.68
C TRP A 177 2.03 -1.60 -5.41
N LEU A 178 1.91 -2.42 -6.44
CA LEU A 178 1.99 -3.88 -6.35
C LEU A 178 3.33 -4.46 -6.84
N ASP A 179 4.25 -3.61 -7.32
CA ASP A 179 5.52 -3.99 -7.97
C ASP A 179 5.34 -5.12 -9.02
N CYS A 180 4.32 -5.00 -9.87
CA CYS A 180 4.04 -5.97 -10.94
C CYS A 180 3.33 -5.35 -12.15
N CYS A 181 3.40 -6.05 -13.30
CA CYS A 181 2.63 -5.68 -14.48
C CYS A 181 1.18 -6.15 -14.36
N ILE A 182 0.25 -5.28 -14.77
CA ILE A 182 -1.17 -5.61 -14.86
C ILE A 182 -1.50 -5.87 -16.33
N GLY A 183 -2.15 -7.00 -16.58
CA GLY A 183 -2.56 -7.46 -17.89
C GLY A 183 -3.70 -8.46 -17.79
N SER A 184 -4.05 -9.08 -18.91
CA SER A 184 -5.23 -9.97 -18.98
C SER A 184 -5.20 -11.15 -18.00
N SER A 185 -4.00 -11.65 -17.63
CA SER A 185 -3.83 -12.81 -16.73
C SER A 185 -4.20 -12.53 -15.28
N ASN A 186 -4.02 -11.29 -14.82
CA ASN A 186 -4.17 -10.91 -13.42
C ASN A 186 -5.17 -9.77 -13.16
N LEU A 187 -5.79 -9.21 -14.21
CA LEU A 187 -6.73 -8.10 -14.11
C LEU A 187 -7.89 -8.37 -13.12
N ARG A 188 -8.47 -9.57 -13.12
CA ARG A 188 -9.56 -9.94 -12.19
C ARG A 188 -9.16 -9.82 -10.72
N TRP A 189 -7.93 -10.23 -10.38
CA TRP A 189 -7.41 -10.17 -9.02
C TRP A 189 -7.06 -8.73 -8.65
N TYR A 190 -6.56 -7.95 -9.61
CA TYR A 190 -6.29 -6.53 -9.41
C TYR A 190 -7.58 -5.75 -9.09
N LEU A 191 -8.66 -5.99 -9.85
CA LEU A 191 -9.96 -5.38 -9.58
C LEU A 191 -10.53 -5.80 -8.22
N GLY A 192 -10.40 -7.08 -7.86
CA GLY A 192 -10.77 -7.57 -6.52
C GLY A 192 -9.99 -6.86 -5.41
N CYS A 193 -8.68 -6.66 -5.59
CA CYS A 193 -7.83 -5.93 -4.65
C CYS A 193 -8.32 -4.50 -4.43
N LEU A 194 -8.65 -3.78 -5.50
CA LEU A 194 -9.19 -2.42 -5.42
C LEU A 194 -10.55 -2.38 -4.73
N PHE A 195 -11.44 -3.31 -5.08
CA PHE A 195 -12.78 -3.39 -4.52
C PHE A 195 -12.76 -3.60 -3.00
N PHE A 196 -12.05 -4.63 -2.54
CA PHE A 196 -11.94 -4.92 -1.09
C PHE A 196 -11.22 -3.79 -0.34
N SER A 197 -10.18 -3.18 -0.94
CA SER A 197 -9.48 -2.06 -0.31
C SER A 197 -10.37 -0.82 -0.18
N ALA A 198 -11.22 -0.54 -1.19
CA ALA A 198 -12.17 0.56 -1.13
C ALA A 198 -13.25 0.34 -0.06
N ILE A 199 -13.79 -0.87 0.03
CA ILE A 199 -14.75 -1.23 1.09
C ILE A 199 -14.09 -1.10 2.46
N ALA A 200 -12.90 -1.66 2.66
CA ALA A 200 -12.19 -1.56 3.92
C ALA A 200 -11.93 -0.10 4.30
N PHE A 201 -11.51 0.75 3.36
CA PHE A 201 -11.27 2.17 3.62
C PHE A 201 -12.56 2.90 4.05
N ILE A 202 -13.66 2.73 3.31
CA ILE A 202 -14.93 3.40 3.60
C ILE A 202 -15.50 2.88 4.94
N TYR A 203 -15.54 1.57 5.12
CA TYR A 203 -16.13 0.95 6.31
C TYR A 203 -15.29 1.21 7.56
N GLY A 204 -13.97 1.07 7.48
CA GLY A 204 -13.08 1.39 8.60
C GLY A 204 -13.12 2.87 9.00
N SER A 205 -13.27 3.79 8.02
CA SER A 205 -13.46 5.22 8.32
C SER A 205 -14.78 5.48 9.05
N ASN A 206 -15.86 4.81 8.63
CA ASN A 206 -17.16 4.91 9.30
C ASN A 206 -17.09 4.36 10.74
N LEU A 207 -16.54 3.17 10.95
CA LEU A 207 -16.37 2.58 12.29
C LEU A 207 -15.51 3.46 13.21
N THR A 208 -14.45 4.07 12.67
CA THR A 208 -13.62 5.00 13.43
C THR A 208 -14.39 6.26 13.79
N MET A 209 -15.18 6.82 12.87
CA MET A 209 -15.96 8.03 13.12
C MET A 209 -17.09 7.81 14.12
N THR A 210 -17.75 6.64 14.09
CA THR A 210 -18.76 6.27 15.10
C THR A 210 -18.17 6.05 16.47
N SER A 211 -16.88 5.68 16.59
CA SER A 211 -16.20 5.57 17.89
C SER A 211 -15.86 6.91 18.55
N VAL A 212 -15.97 8.00 17.78
CA VAL A 212 -15.55 9.36 18.18
C VAL A 212 -16.74 10.31 18.27
N CYS A 213 -17.78 10.08 17.46
CA CYS A 213 -18.98 10.89 17.40
C CYS A 213 -20.19 10.07 17.86
N HIS A 214 -21.16 10.68 18.53
CA HIS A 214 -22.39 10.00 18.93
C HIS A 214 -23.10 9.38 17.72
N PRO A 215 -23.29 8.05 17.69
CA PRO A 215 -23.86 7.40 16.51
C PRO A 215 -25.40 7.39 16.54
N PHE A 216 -26.02 7.53 15.37
CA PHE A 216 -27.44 7.25 15.13
C PHE A 216 -27.61 6.02 14.24
N ILE A 217 -28.73 5.31 14.41
CA ILE A 217 -29.03 4.09 13.65
C ILE A 217 -29.69 4.48 12.31
N LEU A 218 -29.04 4.18 11.18
CA LEU A 218 -29.60 4.47 9.85
C LEU A 218 -30.46 3.33 9.30
N ILE A 219 -29.94 2.10 9.28
CA ILE A 219 -30.66 0.90 8.79
C ILE A 219 -30.29 -0.29 9.67
N GLY A 220 -31.23 -0.78 10.47
CA GLY A 220 -31.05 -1.97 11.31
C GLY A 220 -29.92 -1.80 12.34
N THR A 221 -28.73 -2.30 12.03
CA THR A 221 -27.51 -2.25 12.86
C THR A 221 -26.44 -1.28 12.35
N VAL A 222 -26.65 -0.62 11.20
CA VAL A 222 -25.65 0.31 10.63
C VAL A 222 -25.70 1.66 11.36
N LEU A 223 -24.64 1.94 12.10
CA LEU A 223 -24.42 3.19 12.85
C LEU A 223 -23.75 4.25 11.95
N LEU A 224 -24.31 5.46 11.92
CA LEU A 224 -23.71 6.64 11.30
C LEU A 224 -23.44 7.70 12.37
N PRO A 225 -22.37 8.49 12.23
CA PRO A 225 -22.07 9.55 13.20
C PRO A 225 -23.07 10.72 13.04
N ASP A 226 -23.68 11.14 14.15
CA ASP A 226 -24.66 12.23 14.23
C ASP A 226 -24.02 13.52 14.77
N ASP A 227 -23.35 13.42 15.92
CA ASP A 227 -22.82 14.58 16.65
C ASP A 227 -21.38 14.36 17.10
N CYS A 228 -20.47 15.21 16.61
CA CYS A 228 -19.04 15.21 16.96
C CYS A 228 -18.66 16.39 17.88
N SER A 229 -19.64 17.09 18.49
CA SER A 229 -19.41 18.32 19.26
C SER A 229 -18.43 18.15 20.42
N ASP A 230 -18.38 16.97 21.05
CA ASP A 230 -17.48 16.66 22.16
C ASP A 230 -16.00 16.69 21.76
N VAL A 231 -15.68 16.33 20.51
CA VAL A 231 -14.32 16.41 19.96
C VAL A 231 -13.84 17.86 19.92
N TYR A 232 -14.73 18.77 19.52
CA TYR A 232 -14.43 20.19 19.41
C TYR A 232 -14.28 20.83 20.80
N HIS A 233 -15.07 20.41 21.79
CA HIS A 233 -14.94 20.90 23.17
C HIS A 233 -13.61 20.48 23.84
N GLN A 234 -13.10 19.27 23.57
CA GLN A 234 -11.76 18.88 24.03
C GLN A 234 -10.64 19.71 23.39
N LEU A 235 -10.76 20.01 22.09
CA LEU A 235 -9.83 20.88 21.38
C LEU A 235 -9.83 22.30 21.96
N GLU A 236 -11.00 22.88 22.22
CA GLU A 236 -11.13 24.22 22.80
C GLU A 236 -10.54 24.29 24.22
N ASN A 237 -10.83 23.32 25.07
CA ASN A 237 -10.27 23.23 26.42
C ASN A 237 -8.74 23.05 26.42
N THR A 238 -8.20 22.26 25.49
CA THR A 238 -6.74 22.11 25.33
C THR A 238 -6.09 23.42 24.89
N THR A 239 -6.72 24.12 23.94
CA THR A 239 -6.22 25.41 23.44
C THR A 239 -6.24 26.49 24.53
N LEU A 240 -7.28 26.50 25.37
CA LEU A 240 -7.39 27.39 26.54
C LEU A 240 -6.37 27.06 27.65
N SER A 241 -6.06 25.77 27.86
CA SER A 241 -5.04 25.37 28.84
C SER A 241 -3.63 25.78 28.44
N ILE A 242 -3.32 25.77 27.14
CA ILE A 242 -2.03 26.21 26.61
C ILE A 242 -1.87 27.72 26.79
N THR A 243 -2.89 28.52 26.48
CA THR A 243 -2.84 29.98 26.63
C THR A 243 -2.77 30.45 28.07
N GLN A 244 -3.30 29.68 29.03
CA GLN A 244 -3.15 29.95 30.47
C GLN A 244 -1.80 29.52 31.04
N SER A 245 -1.08 28.60 30.40
CA SER A 245 0.26 28.16 30.84
C SER A 245 1.40 29.09 30.39
N GLU A 246 1.13 29.97 29.43
CA GLU A 246 2.09 30.95 28.88
C GLU A 246 1.95 32.36 29.50
N SER A 247 1.02 32.56 30.45
CA SER A 247 0.80 33.80 31.20
C SER A 247 1.26 33.70 32.64
#